data_AF-A0A960R3J4-F1
#
_entry.id   AF-A0A960R3J4-F1
#
_cell.length_a   1.000
_cell.length_b   1.000
_cell.length_c   1.000
_cell.angle_alpha   90.00
_cell.angle_beta   90.00
_cell.angle_gamma   90.00
#
_symmetry.space_group_name_H-M   'P 1'
#
loop_
_entity.id
_entity.type
_entity.pdbx_description
1 polymer ?
#
loop_
_entity_poly.entity_id
_entity_poly.type
_entity_poly.pdbx_seq_one_letter_code
_entity_poly.pdbx_strand_id
1 'polypeptide(L)'
;RGDLEAAERLRATVEAFSRHTGLLPEQVWDADDLPGKELLLGQPSGSAMPLVWAHAEYVKLVRSLADHAVFDRPVASAERYDRPERSQG
;
A
#
# COMPACT_ATOMS: atom_id res chain seq x y z
N ARG A 1 -16.14 1.63 -4.10
CA ARG A 1 -15.40 0.96 -5.21
C ARG A 1 -13.94 1.39 -5.13
N GLY A 2 -12.99 0.52 -5.43
CA GLY A 2 -11.56 0.90 -5.50
C GLY A 2 -11.25 1.76 -6.73
N ASP A 3 -10.16 2.53 -6.65
CA ASP A 3 -9.59 3.31 -7.76
C ASP A 3 -8.35 2.56 -8.28
N LEU A 4 -8.45 2.03 -9.51
CA LEU A 4 -7.41 1.22 -10.13
C LEU A 4 -6.19 2.06 -10.52
N GLU A 5 -6.39 3.29 -10.99
CA GLU A 5 -5.28 4.16 -11.38
C GLU A 5 -4.47 4.58 -10.15
N ALA A 6 -5.16 4.91 -9.05
CA ALA A 6 -4.49 5.17 -7.79
C ALA A 6 -3.74 3.95 -7.26
N ALA A 7 -4.33 2.76 -7.37
CA ALA A 7 -3.69 1.52 -6.93
C ALA A 7 -2.41 1.20 -7.71
N GLU A 8 -2.38 1.43 -9.03
CA GLU A 8 -1.15 1.27 -9.83
C GLU A 8 -0.06 2.28 -9.43
N ARG A 9 -0.44 3.54 -9.17
CA ARG A 9 0.51 4.54 -8.66
C ARG A 9 1.10 4.12 -7.32
N LEU A 10 0.26 3.66 -6.40
CA LEU A 10 0.69 3.18 -5.09
C LEU A 10 1.62 1.96 -5.21
N ARG A 11 1.34 1.01 -6.11
CA ARG A 11 2.22 -0.13 -6.36
C ARG A 11 3.62 0.34 -6.78
N ALA A 12 3.70 1.25 -7.76
CA ALA A 12 4.96 1.79 -8.23
C ALA A 12 5.74 2.55 -7.13
N THR A 13 5.04 3.27 -6.26
CA THR A 13 5.64 3.94 -5.10
C THR A 13 6.21 2.94 -4.09
N VAL A 14 5.45 1.90 -3.73
CA VAL A 14 5.89 0.87 -2.77
C VAL A 14 7.10 0.10 -3.31
N GLU A 15 7.08 -0.26 -4.59
CA GLU A 15 8.23 -0.87 -5.28
C GLU A 15 9.47 0.05 -5.27
N ALA A 16 9.27 1.38 -5.29
CA ALA A 16 10.38 2.32 -5.23
C ALA A 16 11.12 2.30 -3.88
N PHE A 17 10.40 2.05 -2.78
CA PHE A 17 10.98 2.00 -1.43
C PHE A 17 11.80 0.74 -1.15
N SER A 18 11.65 -0.31 -1.96
CA SER A 18 12.42 -1.57 -1.82
C SER A 18 13.54 -1.74 -2.86
N ARG A 19 13.79 -0.75 -3.73
CA ARG A 19 14.68 -0.88 -4.92
C ARG A 19 16.08 -1.44 -4.63
N HIS A 20 16.66 -1.16 -3.47
CA HIS A 20 18.03 -1.54 -3.16
C HIS A 20 18.17 -2.94 -2.55
N THR A 21 17.23 -3.34 -1.70
CA THR A 21 17.34 -4.56 -0.87
C THR A 21 16.26 -5.60 -1.19
N GLY A 22 15.20 -5.21 -1.90
CA GLY A 22 13.97 -5.98 -2.03
C GLY A 22 13.13 -6.02 -0.74
N LEU A 23 13.55 -5.33 0.32
CA LEU A 23 12.91 -5.33 1.62
C LEU A 23 12.17 -4.00 1.84
N LEU A 24 10.88 -4.09 2.16
CA LEU A 24 10.09 -2.94 2.58
C LEU A 24 10.38 -2.58 4.06
N PRO A 25 10.78 -1.32 4.36
CA PRO A 25 10.91 -0.84 5.73
C PRO A 25 9.54 -0.51 6.33
N GLU A 26 9.49 -0.33 7.64
CA GLU A 26 8.33 0.27 8.32
C GLU A 26 8.14 1.74 7.93
N GLN A 27 9.24 2.50 7.81
CA GLN A 27 9.22 3.93 7.50
C GLN A 27 10.29 4.29 6.47
N VAL A 28 10.00 5.31 5.68
CA VAL A 28 10.96 6.01 4.82
C VAL A 28 11.10 7.44 5.30
N TRP A 29 12.24 8.07 5.02
CA TRP A 29 12.44 9.49 5.28
C TRP A 29 11.60 10.32 4.31
N ASP A 30 10.82 11.27 4.82
CA ASP A 30 9.85 12.06 4.05
C ASP A 30 10.16 13.57 4.01
N ALA A 31 11.31 13.97 4.56
CA ALA A 31 11.80 15.34 4.57
C ALA A 31 13.04 15.52 3.68
N ASP A 32 13.52 16.75 3.58
CA ASP A 32 14.79 17.07 2.91
C ASP A 32 15.94 16.22 3.45
N ASP A 33 16.91 15.94 2.56
CA ASP A 33 18.07 15.13 2.90
C ASP A 33 18.83 15.68 4.11
N LEU A 34 19.18 14.77 5.02
CA LEU A 34 20.03 15.03 6.17
C LEU A 34 21.22 14.03 6.16
N PRO A 35 22.22 14.26 5.29
CA PRO A 35 23.33 13.31 5.09
C PRO A 35 24.12 13.01 6.37
N GLY A 36 24.24 13.99 7.28
CA GLY A 36 24.91 13.81 8.58
C GLY A 36 24.24 12.80 9.52
N LYS A 37 23.04 12.33 9.19
CA LYS A 37 22.33 11.26 9.91
C LYS A 37 21.98 10.08 9.01
N GLU A 38 22.54 10.01 7.80
CA GLU A 38 22.21 8.98 6.79
C GLU A 38 20.72 8.92 6.41
N LEU A 39 20.00 10.04 6.57
CA LEU A 39 18.59 10.16 6.23
C LEU A 39 18.46 10.86 4.88
N LEU A 40 17.97 10.14 3.88
CA LEU A 40 17.80 10.63 2.51
C LEU A 40 16.35 10.42 2.09
N LEU A 41 15.76 11.40 1.40
CA LEU A 41 14.36 11.39 1.01
C LEU A 41 14.00 10.09 0.26
N GLY A 42 12.98 9.38 0.75
CA GLY A 42 12.49 8.12 0.20
C GLY A 42 13.31 6.87 0.57
N GLN A 43 14.39 7.00 1.33
CA GLN A 43 15.18 5.86 1.84
C GLN A 43 14.68 5.38 3.21
N PRO A 44 15.00 4.15 3.65
CA PRO A 44 14.66 3.67 4.99
C PRO A 44 15.14 4.63 6.07
N SER A 45 14.29 4.93 7.05
CA SER A 45 14.60 5.89 8.13
C SER A 45 15.48 5.35 9.26
N GLY A 46 15.86 4.06 9.19
CA GLY A 46 16.50 3.32 10.29
C GLY A 46 15.51 2.57 11.20
N SER A 47 14.21 2.58 10.87
CA SER A 47 13.18 1.73 11.50
C SER A 47 13.37 0.24 11.19
N ALA A 48 12.45 -0.61 11.66
CA ALA A 48 12.45 -2.03 11.32
C ALA A 48 12.45 -2.27 9.79
N MET A 49 13.34 -3.16 9.32
CA MET A 49 13.40 -3.63 7.94
C MET A 49 13.94 -5.07 7.92
N PRO A 50 13.22 -6.05 7.34
CA PRO A 50 11.91 -5.90 6.71
C PRO A 50 10.77 -5.76 7.74
N LEU A 51 9.75 -4.96 7.42
CA LEU A 51 8.45 -5.06 8.08
C LEU A 51 7.58 -6.06 7.33
N VAL A 52 7.29 -7.21 7.95
CA VAL A 52 6.48 -8.27 7.33
C VAL A 52 5.07 -7.79 6.99
N TRP A 53 4.51 -6.89 7.79
CA TRP A 53 3.20 -6.29 7.49
C TRP A 53 3.22 -5.47 6.20
N ALA A 54 4.25 -4.64 5.97
CA ALA A 54 4.38 -3.89 4.72
C ALA A 54 4.45 -4.83 3.49
N HIS A 55 5.13 -5.97 3.63
CA HIS A 55 5.15 -6.99 2.58
C HIS A 55 3.78 -7.64 2.36
N ALA A 56 3.03 -7.93 3.43
CA ALA A 56 1.68 -8.48 3.31
C ALA A 56 0.74 -7.50 2.59
N GLU A 57 0.78 -6.21 2.91
CA GLU A 57 -0.02 -5.19 2.23
C GLU A 57 0.37 -5.04 0.75
N TYR A 58 1.66 -5.12 0.42
CA TYR A 58 2.12 -5.13 -0.97
C TYR A 58 1.57 -6.34 -1.76
N VAL A 59 1.61 -7.54 -1.18
CA VAL A 59 1.05 -8.76 -1.82
C VAL A 59 -0.45 -8.61 -2.04
N LYS A 60 -1.19 -8.09 -1.04
CA LYS A 60 -2.63 -7.83 -1.19
C LYS A 60 -2.92 -6.80 -2.28
N LEU A 61 -2.12 -5.74 -2.40
CA LEU A 61 -2.26 -4.73 -3.46
C LEU A 61 -2.07 -5.35 -4.85
N VAL A 62 -0.99 -6.10 -5.06
CA VAL A 62 -0.71 -6.80 -6.33
C VAL A 62 -1.85 -7.77 -6.66
N ARG A 63 -2.32 -8.53 -5.66
CA ARG A 63 -3.45 -9.45 -5.85
C ARG A 63 -4.74 -8.71 -6.20
N SER A 64 -5.01 -7.59 -5.54
CA SER A 64 -6.21 -6.78 -5.78
C SER A 64 -6.21 -6.15 -7.17
N LEU A 65 -5.04 -5.71 -7.65
CA LEU A 65 -4.85 -5.23 -9.02
C LEU A 65 -5.12 -6.34 -10.03
N ALA A 66 -4.61 -7.55 -9.81
CA ALA A 66 -4.86 -8.70 -10.68
C ALA A 66 -6.35 -9.09 -10.75
N ASP A 67 -7.06 -9.03 -9.61
CA ASP A 67 -8.48 -9.39 -9.51
C ASP A 67 -9.43 -8.24 -9.89
N HIS A 68 -8.91 -7.03 -10.15
CA HIS A 68 -9.70 -5.79 -10.32
C HIS A 68 -10.70 -5.54 -9.17
N ALA A 69 -10.37 -6.05 -7.97
CA ALA A 69 -11.20 -6.04 -6.78
C ALA A 69 -10.33 -6.06 -5.53
N VAL A 70 -10.76 -5.41 -4.44
CA VAL A 70 -10.03 -5.43 -3.16
C VAL A 70 -10.06 -6.86 -2.59
N PHE A 71 -8.90 -7.52 -2.57
CA PHE A 71 -8.74 -8.94 -2.27
C PHE A 71 -9.24 -9.33 -0.87
N ASP A 72 -8.91 -8.55 0.15
CA ASP A 72 -9.24 -8.85 1.55
C ASP A 72 -10.55 -8.18 2.01
N ARG A 73 -11.37 -7.69 1.08
CA ARG A 73 -12.67 -7.09 1.40
C ARG A 73 -13.66 -8.15 1.91
N PRO A 74 -14.23 -7.99 3.12
CA PRO A 74 -15.21 -8.95 3.65
C PRO A 74 -16.53 -8.92 2.85
N VAL A 75 -16.91 -10.07 2.27
CA VAL A 75 -18.10 -10.20 1.41
C VAL A 75 -19.39 -9.84 2.15
N ALA A 76 -19.60 -10.39 3.36
CA ALA A 76 -20.80 -10.14 4.13
C ALA A 76 -21.02 -8.65 4.46
N SER A 77 -19.95 -7.92 4.77
CA SER A 77 -20.03 -6.47 4.99
C SER A 77 -20.35 -5.72 3.70
N ALA A 78 -19.68 -6.09 2.59
CA ALA A 78 -19.91 -5.46 1.29
C ALA A 78 -21.36 -5.65 0.82
N GLU A 79 -21.93 -6.86 0.93
CA GLU A 79 -23.33 -7.12 0.55
C GLU A 79 -24.34 -6.29 1.36
N ARG A 80 -24.02 -6.00 2.62
CA ARG A 80 -24.89 -5.25 3.52
C ARG A 80 -24.85 -3.75 3.27
N TYR A 81 -23.66 -3.20 3.00
CA TYR A 81 -23.44 -1.74 3.03
C TYR A 81 -23.08 -1.12 1.67
N ASP A 82 -22.57 -1.89 0.69
CA ASP A 82 -22.21 -1.36 -0.63
C ASP A 82 -23.40 -1.34 -1.62
N ARG A 83 -24.57 -1.86 -1.21
CA ARG A 83 -25.78 -1.84 -2.04
C ARG A 83 -26.49 -0.48 -1.89
N PRO A 84 -26.82 0.23 -2.98
CA PRO A 84 -27.60 1.45 -2.88
C PRO A 84 -28.93 1.15 -2.19
N GLU A 85 -29.39 2.08 -1.33
CA GLU A 85 -30.72 2.01 -0.74
C GLU A 85 -31.73 1.74 -1.86
N ARG A 86 -32.55 0.70 -1.70
CA ARG A 86 -33.70 0.56 -2.60
C ARG A 86 -34.58 1.77 -2.30
N SER A 87 -34.67 2.70 -3.24
CA SER A 87 -35.72 3.72 -3.25
C SER A 87 -37.05 2.97 -3.24
N GLN A 88 -37.65 2.87 -2.06
CA GLN A 88 -39.02 2.42 -1.90
C GLN A 88 -39.88 3.54 -2.48
N GLY A 89 -40.64 3.20 -3.52
CA GLY A 89 -41.67 4.07 -4.09
C GLY A 89 -42.86 4.24 -3.17
#